data_AF-A0A1Q6QA85-F1
#
_entry.id   AF-A0A1Q6QA85-F1
#
_cell.length_a   1.000
_cell.length_b   1.000
_cell.length_c   1.000
_cell.angle_alpha   90.00
_cell.angle_beta   90.00
_cell.angle_gamma   90.00
#
_symmetry.space_group_name_H-M   'P 1'
#
loop_
_entity.id
_entity.type
_entity.pdbx_description
1 polymer ?
#
loop_
_entity_poly.entity_id
_entity_poly.type
_entity_poly.pdbx_seq_one_letter_code
_entity_poly.pdbx_strand_id
1 'polypeptide(L)'
;MEAKMMMPANYCVMSEEEMTYTEGGATAVQAFCAWFVPFYGWYKGITAVRDYRQKNPKTWTKTGMDALDAHMAKSTANAIYDIGCSICVVSSCLSGVGLIINALVVYAT
;
A
#
# COMPACT_ATOMS: atom_id res chain seq x y z
N MET A 1 19.06 39.96 -15.41
CA MET A 1 19.59 38.93 -16.31
C MET A 1 20.57 38.09 -15.50
N GLU A 2 20.64 36.79 -15.80
CA GLU A 2 21.68 35.81 -15.38
C GLU A 2 21.48 35.19 -13.98
N ALA A 3 21.59 33.87 -13.74
CA ALA A 3 22.09 32.76 -14.55
C ALA A 3 21.30 31.46 -14.26
N LYS A 4 20.84 30.75 -15.30
CA LYS A 4 20.56 29.32 -15.22
C LYS A 4 21.90 28.59 -15.26
N MET A 5 22.22 27.82 -14.22
CA MET A 5 23.28 26.82 -14.22
C MET A 5 22.67 25.49 -13.76
N MET A 6 22.75 24.51 -14.66
CA MET A 6 22.35 23.11 -14.47
C MET A 6 23.48 22.31 -13.82
N MET A 7 23.08 21.26 -13.05
CA MET A 7 23.81 19.99 -12.77
C MET A 7 25.06 20.02 -11.86
N PRO A 8 25.61 18.88 -11.36
CA PRO A 8 25.18 17.46 -11.48
C PRO A 8 25.27 16.60 -10.18
N ALA A 9 24.74 15.37 -10.28
CA ALA A 9 25.23 14.10 -9.71
C ALA A 9 25.49 13.92 -8.19
N ASN A 10 24.75 12.96 -7.65
CA ASN A 10 25.26 11.84 -6.84
C ASN A 10 26.01 12.19 -5.54
N TYR A 11 25.26 12.20 -4.44
CA TYR A 11 25.76 11.68 -3.17
C TYR A 11 24.90 10.48 -2.77
N CYS A 12 25.18 9.34 -3.41
CA CYS A 12 25.24 8.07 -2.69
C CYS A 12 26.28 8.22 -1.58
N VAL A 13 25.85 8.68 -0.42
CA VAL A 13 26.40 8.18 0.84
C VAL A 13 25.26 7.41 1.47
N MET A 14 25.22 6.13 1.12
CA MET A 14 25.05 5.03 2.06
C MET A 14 24.56 5.47 3.45
N SER A 15 23.24 5.51 3.65
CA SER A 15 22.70 4.80 4.81
C SER A 15 22.40 3.37 4.37
N GLU A 16 23.42 2.71 3.79
CA GLU A 16 23.49 1.28 3.46
C GLU A 16 24.02 0.49 4.68
N GLU A 17 24.00 1.08 5.88
CA GLU A 17 24.28 0.39 7.16
C GLU A 17 23.03 -0.14 7.87
N GLU A 18 21.90 -0.29 7.17
CA GLU A 18 20.96 -1.38 7.47
C GLU A 18 20.38 -1.99 6.20
N MET A 19 21.28 -2.32 5.28
CA MET A 19 21.11 -3.45 4.37
C MET A 19 21.07 -4.75 5.19
N THR A 20 19.90 -5.14 5.71
CA THR A 20 19.43 -6.54 5.90
C THR A 20 18.06 -6.48 6.60
N TYR A 21 16.91 -6.88 6.05
CA TYR A 21 16.63 -8.07 5.24
C TYR A 21 15.28 -7.91 4.50
N THR A 22 15.23 -8.42 3.26
CA THR A 22 14.06 -8.62 2.36
C THR A 22 13.77 -7.54 1.30
N GLU A 23 14.37 -7.72 0.12
CA GLU A 23 14.15 -7.02 -1.16
C GLU A 23 12.74 -7.26 -1.77
N GLY A 24 11.70 -7.23 -0.95
CA GLY A 24 10.32 -7.42 -1.39
C GLY A 24 9.27 -7.19 -0.30
N GLY A 25 9.67 -6.58 0.82
CA GLY A 25 8.85 -6.38 2.01
C GLY A 25 8.46 -4.91 2.25
N ALA A 26 7.29 -4.69 2.85
CA ALA A 26 6.88 -3.43 3.44
C ALA A 26 7.90 -3.06 4.53
N THR A 27 8.39 -1.83 4.50
CA THR A 27 9.34 -1.35 5.51
C THR A 27 8.68 -1.30 6.89
N ALA A 28 9.45 -1.45 7.96
CA ALA A 28 8.92 -1.38 9.33
C ALA A 28 8.13 -0.08 9.59
N VAL A 29 8.56 1.03 8.99
CA VAL A 29 7.87 2.33 9.03
C VAL A 29 6.51 2.28 8.31
N GLN A 30 6.44 1.65 7.13
CA GLN A 30 5.18 1.50 6.41
C GLN A 30 4.20 0.58 7.14
N ALA A 31 4.69 -0.52 7.71
CA ALA A 31 3.89 -1.39 8.57
C ALA A 31 3.36 -0.60 9.76
N PHE A 32 4.22 0.11 10.49
CA PHE A 32 3.80 0.98 11.59
C PHE A 32 2.73 2.00 11.17
N CYS A 33 2.94 2.72 10.07
CA CYS A 33 1.95 3.68 9.55
C CYS A 33 0.62 3.02 9.16
N ALA A 34 0.63 1.80 8.61
CA ALA A 34 -0.59 1.08 8.26
C ALA A 34 -1.45 0.73 9.49
N TRP A 35 -0.82 0.57 10.66
CA TRP A 35 -1.50 0.28 11.92
C TRP A 35 -1.93 1.54 12.68
N PHE A 36 -1.06 2.56 12.76
CA PHE A 36 -1.26 3.70 13.64
C PHE A 36 -1.78 4.96 12.94
N VAL A 37 -1.78 4.99 11.60
CA VAL A 37 -2.29 6.11 10.81
C VAL A 37 -3.47 5.60 9.97
N PRO A 38 -4.72 5.72 10.46
CA PRO A 38 -5.90 5.13 9.83
C PRO A 38 -6.08 5.54 8.36
N PHE A 39 -5.81 6.81 8.02
CA PHE A 39 -5.90 7.29 6.64
C PHE A 39 -4.86 6.68 5.71
N TYR A 40 -3.64 6.41 6.21
CA TYR A 40 -2.58 5.80 5.42
C TYR A 40 -2.90 4.34 5.11
N GLY A 41 -3.25 3.55 6.13
CA GLY A 41 -3.65 2.15 5.97
C GLY A 41 -4.88 2.00 5.07
N TRP A 42 -5.89 2.86 5.27
CA TRP A 42 -7.08 2.90 4.42
C TRP A 42 -6.74 3.23 2.96
N TYR A 43 -6.02 4.31 2.70
CA TYR A 43 -5.70 4.77 1.34
C TYR A 43 -4.88 3.72 0.59
N LYS A 44 -3.87 3.14 1.24
CA LYS A 44 -3.04 2.08 0.66
C LYS A 44 -3.84 0.81 0.40
N GLY A 45 -4.69 0.40 1.33
CA GLY A 45 -5.54 -0.78 1.16
C GLY A 45 -6.55 -0.63 0.03
N ILE A 46 -7.28 0.50 -0.01
CA ILE A 46 -8.32 0.73 -1.02
C ILE A 46 -7.74 0.93 -2.43
N THR A 47 -6.57 1.56 -2.55
CA THR A 47 -5.87 1.70 -3.83
C THR A 47 -5.33 0.37 -4.32
N ALA A 48 -4.82 -0.49 -3.45
CA ALA A 48 -4.42 -1.85 -3.83
C ALA A 48 -5.61 -2.67 -4.37
N VAL A 49 -6.77 -2.59 -3.72
CA VAL A 49 -8.01 -3.25 -4.20
C VAL A 49 -8.44 -2.71 -5.56
N ARG A 50 -8.43 -1.38 -5.74
CA ARG A 50 -8.75 -0.73 -7.01
C ARG A 50 -7.80 -1.18 -8.12
N ASP A 51 -6.49 -1.12 -7.88
CA ASP A 51 -5.48 -1.47 -8.87
C ASP A 51 -5.57 -2.96 -9.23
N TYR A 52 -5.86 -3.83 -8.25
CA TYR A 52 -6.11 -5.26 -8.49
C TYR A 52 -7.37 -5.49 -9.32
N ARG A 53 -8.45 -4.74 -9.04
CA ARG A 53 -9.70 -4.77 -9.81
C ARG A 53 -9.49 -4.29 -11.24
N GLN A 54 -8.74 -3.22 -11.46
CA GLN A 54 -8.40 -2.73 -12.81
C GLN A 54 -7.61 -3.78 -13.61
N LYS A 55 -6.70 -4.52 -12.97
CA LYS A 55 -5.95 -5.62 -13.59
C LYS A 55 -6.80 -6.89 -13.81
N ASN A 56 -7.78 -7.16 -12.94
CA ASN A 56 -8.60 -8.38 -12.95
C ASN A 56 -10.12 -8.09 -12.94
N PRO A 57 -10.67 -7.34 -13.91
CA PRO A 57 -12.01 -6.75 -13.81
C PRO A 57 -13.16 -7.76 -13.64
N LYS A 58 -12.98 -9.00 -14.12
CA LYS A 58 -14.02 -10.05 -14.09
C LYS A 58 -13.89 -11.03 -12.92
N THR A 59 -12.72 -11.12 -12.30
CA THR A 59 -12.40 -12.15 -11.31
C THR A 59 -11.94 -11.59 -9.97
N TRP A 60 -11.77 -10.27 -9.85
CA TRP A 60 -11.16 -9.64 -8.68
C TRP A 60 -11.83 -9.97 -7.34
N THR A 61 -13.16 -10.13 -7.29
CA THR A 61 -13.87 -10.50 -6.06
C THR A 61 -13.63 -11.96 -5.67
N LYS A 62 -13.28 -12.82 -6.62
CA LYS A 62 -13.02 -14.25 -6.40
C LYS A 62 -11.55 -14.52 -6.10
N THR A 63 -10.65 -13.82 -6.79
CA THR A 63 -9.20 -14.04 -6.70
C THR A 63 -8.49 -13.01 -5.81
N GLY A 64 -9.20 -11.99 -5.34
CA GLY A 64 -8.62 -10.90 -4.54
C GLY A 64 -8.10 -11.35 -3.18
N MET A 65 -8.79 -12.29 -2.54
CA MET A 65 -8.36 -12.85 -1.25
C MET A 65 -7.12 -13.73 -1.44
N ASP A 66 -7.10 -14.57 -2.47
CA ASP A 66 -5.92 -15.37 -2.83
C ASP A 66 -4.71 -14.49 -3.19
N ALA A 67 -4.94 -13.36 -3.85
CA ALA A 67 -3.88 -12.40 -4.18
C ALA A 67 -3.33 -11.67 -2.94
N LEU A 68 -4.20 -11.39 -1.97
CA LEU A 68 -3.80 -10.84 -0.67
C LEU A 68 -2.96 -11.88 0.09
N ASP A 69 -3.43 -13.12 0.20
CA ASP A 69 -2.70 -14.20 0.86
C ASP A 69 -1.34 -14.46 0.20
N ALA A 70 -1.27 -14.46 -1.13
CA ALA A 70 -0.02 -14.58 -1.86
C ALA A 70 0.93 -13.38 -1.63
N HIS A 71 0.41 -12.19 -1.33
CA HIS A 71 1.23 -11.03 -0.98
C HIS A 71 1.74 -11.11 0.46
N MET A 72 0.88 -11.53 1.40
CA MET A 72 1.23 -11.78 2.79
C MET A 72 2.27 -12.90 2.93
N ALA A 73 2.15 -13.96 2.13
CA ALA A 73 3.06 -15.11 2.14
C ALA A 73 4.51 -14.77 1.70
N LYS A 74 4.72 -13.62 1.05
CA LYS A 74 6.07 -13.20 0.60
C LYS A 74 6.98 -12.75 1.74
N SER A 75 6.41 -12.21 2.81
CA SER A 75 7.17 -11.74 3.97
C SER A 75 6.24 -11.47 5.15
N THR A 76 6.68 -11.81 6.36
CA THR A 76 6.00 -11.44 7.60
C THR A 76 5.74 -9.93 7.70
N ALA A 77 6.64 -9.09 7.16
CA ALA A 77 6.45 -7.64 7.13
C ALA A 77 5.31 -7.21 6.19
N ASN A 78 5.17 -7.88 5.04
CA ASN A 78 4.03 -7.68 4.13
C ASN A 78 2.73 -8.14 4.78
N ALA A 79 2.75 -9.29 5.46
CA ALA A 79 1.58 -9.78 6.19
C ALA A 79 1.10 -8.77 7.25
N ILE A 80 2.01 -8.24 8.07
CA ILE A 80 1.67 -7.26 9.09
C ILE A 80 1.14 -5.96 8.45
N TYR A 81 1.76 -5.49 7.36
CA TYR A 81 1.32 -4.31 6.63
C TYR A 81 -0.07 -4.48 6.00
N ASP A 82 -0.32 -5.62 5.35
CA ASP A 82 -1.59 -5.95 4.69
C ASP A 82 -2.71 -6.14 5.71
N ILE A 83 -2.42 -6.73 6.87
CA ILE A 83 -3.35 -6.82 8.00
C ILE A 83 -3.72 -5.41 8.47
N GLY A 84 -2.74 -4.52 8.69
CA GLY A 84 -3.01 -3.13 9.09
C GLY A 84 -3.89 -2.39 8.07
N CYS A 85 -3.57 -2.51 6.78
CA CYS A 85 -4.36 -1.90 5.71
C CYS A 85 -5.77 -2.48 5.62
N SER A 86 -5.92 -3.81 5.70
CA SER A 86 -7.23 -4.48 5.62
C SER A 86 -8.11 -4.14 6.82
N ILE A 87 -7.56 -4.05 8.04
CA ILE A 87 -8.28 -3.57 9.23
C ILE A 87 -8.80 -2.15 9.00
N CYS A 88 -7.98 -1.23 8.48
CA CYS A 88 -8.40 0.14 8.21
C CYS A 88 -9.53 0.19 7.15
N VAL A 89 -9.42 -0.59 6.08
CA VAL A 89 -10.46 -0.68 5.03
C VAL A 89 -11.75 -1.29 5.58
N VAL A 90 -11.69 -2.42 6.27
CA VAL A 90 -12.88 -3.09 6.85
C VAL A 90 -13.55 -2.18 7.89
N SER A 91 -12.76 -1.53 8.75
CA SER A 91 -13.30 -0.60 9.76
C SER A 91 -14.03 0.57 9.11
N SER A 92 -13.48 1.12 8.02
CA SER A 92 -14.16 2.19 7.28
C SER A 92 -15.50 1.74 6.67
N CYS A 93 -15.62 0.47 6.24
CA CYS A 93 -16.89 -0.08 5.74
C CYS A 93 -17.99 -0.12 6.82
N LEU A 94 -17.64 -0.26 8.10
CA LEU A 94 -18.61 -0.34 9.21
C LEU A 94 -19.35 0.99 9.47
N SER A 95 -18.81 2.11 8.99
CA SER A 95 -19.39 3.45 9.21
C SER A 95 -20.57 3.79 8.27
N GLY A 96 -20.92 2.92 7.31
CA GLY A 96 -21.95 3.16 6.30
C GLY A 96 -21.52 4.19 5.23
N VAL A 97 -21.16 5.41 5.64
CA VAL A 97 -20.59 6.44 4.77
C VAL A 97 -19.27 5.97 4.16
N GLY A 98 -18.40 5.35 4.95
CA GLY A 98 -17.14 4.80 4.47
C GLY A 98 -17.33 3.67 3.46
N LEU A 99 -18.42 2.91 3.52
CA LEU A 99 -18.73 1.89 2.51
C LEU A 99 -19.01 2.53 1.14
N ILE A 100 -19.77 3.63 1.11
CA ILE A 100 -20.04 4.39 -0.12
C ILE A 100 -18.73 4.97 -0.67
N ILE A 101 -17.92 5.60 0.18
CA ILE A 101 -16.62 6.17 -0.24
C ILE A 101 -15.70 5.08 -0.78
N ASN A 102 -15.60 3.94 -0.09
CA ASN A 102 -14.77 2.80 -0.54
C ASN A 102 -15.22 2.29 -1.90
N ALA A 103 -16.53 2.12 -2.10
CA ALA A 103 -17.07 1.73 -3.39
C ALA A 103 -16.71 2.77 -4.46
N LEU A 104 -16.89 4.07 -4.20
CA LEU A 104 -16.52 5.12 -5.15
C LEU A 104 -15.03 5.04 -5.53
N VAL A 105 -14.12 4.83 -4.58
CA VAL A 105 -12.69 4.74 -4.89
C VAL A 105 -12.34 3.47 -5.68
N VAL A 106 -12.96 2.33 -5.38
CA VAL A 106 -12.72 1.06 -6.10
C VAL A 106 -13.32 1.08 -7.51
N TYR A 107 -14.46 1.75 -7.67
CA TYR A 107 -15.17 1.85 -8.95
C TYR A 107 -14.78 3.05 -9.80
N ALA A 108 -14.09 4.05 -9.22
CA ALA A 108 -13.49 5.15 -9.97
C ALA A 108 -12.56 4.58 -11.06
N THR A 109 -12.87 4.94 -12.31
CA THR A 109 -12.14 4.53 -13.51
C THR A 109 -11.02 5.51 -13.80
#